data_AF-A0A1E2UQ18-F1
#
_entry.id   AF-A0A1E2UQ18-F1
#
_cell.length_a   1.000
_cell.length_b   1.000
_cell.length_c   1.000
_cell.angle_alpha   90.00
_cell.angle_beta   90.00
_cell.angle_gamma   90.00
#
_symmetry.space_group_name_H-M   'P 1'
#
loop_
_entity.id
_entity.type
_entity.pdbx_description
1 polymer ?
#
loop_
_entity_poly.entity_id
_entity_poly.type
_entity_poly.pdbx_seq_one_letter_code
_entity_poly.pdbx_strand_id
1 'polypeptide(L)'
;MSKPIIILWTVLSFVVSGIFVFYGLMLLQVEQLPPLSFIAATVALSYGLATIYLLSQAWTKTDTNLIQITKYIVVAMFIAQVVLNLDVGMISSFEWLGLLVLSLMIGINWFSIKSVTEYHNQA
;
A
#
# COMPACT_ATOMS: atom_id res chain seq x y z
N MET A 1 -18.18 10.16 7.88
CA MET A 1 -16.89 10.80 8.27
C MET A 1 -16.90 12.24 7.75
N SER A 2 -16.23 13.20 8.40
CA SER A 2 -16.24 14.59 7.89
C SER A 2 -15.34 14.73 6.66
N LYS A 3 -15.72 15.61 5.72
CA LYS A 3 -14.96 15.92 4.50
C LYS A 3 -13.46 16.22 4.73
N PRO A 4 -13.05 17.05 5.73
CA PRO A 4 -11.63 17.30 5.97
C PRO A 4 -10.84 16.06 6.39
N ILE A 5 -11.45 15.14 7.15
CA ILE A 5 -10.80 13.89 7.56
C ILE A 5 -10.55 12.98 6.35
N ILE A 6 -11.50 12.90 5.42
CA ILE A 6 -11.37 12.10 4.19
C ILE A 6 -10.25 12.64 3.29
N ILE A 7 -10.15 13.97 3.17
CA ILE A 7 -9.08 14.62 2.42
C ILE A 7 -7.71 14.31 3.05
N LEU A 8 -7.61 14.37 4.38
CA LEU A 8 -6.38 14.01 5.10
C LEU A 8 -5.96 12.57 4.80
N TRP A 9 -6.89 11.61 4.87
CA TRP A 9 -6.61 10.22 4.52
C TRP A 9 -6.15 10.03 3.07
N THR A 10 -6.76 10.78 2.15
CA THR A 10 -6.39 10.76 0.73
C THR A 10 -4.96 11.23 0.52
N VAL A 11 -4.56 12.34 1.16
CA VAL A 11 -3.19 12.85 1.09
C VAL A 11 -2.20 11.86 1.69
N LEU A 12 -2.50 11.30 2.87
CA LEU A 12 -1.64 10.29 3.50
C LEU A 12 -1.47 9.05 2.62
N SER A 13 -2.56 8.55 2.01
CA SER A 13 -2.50 7.41 1.11
C SER A 13 -1.72 7.69 -0.17
N PHE A 14 -1.83 8.91 -0.71
CA PHE A 14 -1.03 9.32 -1.86
C PHE A 14 0.47 9.35 -1.51
N VAL A 15 0.84 9.92 -0.36
CA VAL A 15 2.23 9.94 0.13
C VAL A 15 2.76 8.51 0.33
N VAL A 16 2.01 7.66 1.02
CA VAL A 16 2.37 6.26 1.24
C VAL A 16 2.59 5.51 -0.08
N SER A 17 1.66 5.66 -1.01
CA SER A 17 1.77 5.03 -2.33
C SER A 17 2.97 5.56 -3.11
N GLY A 18 3.24 6.87 -3.02
CA GLY A 18 4.44 7.49 -3.57
C GLY A 18 5.74 6.92 -3.00
N ILE A 19 5.80 6.63 -1.70
CA ILE A 19 6.95 5.95 -1.08
C ILE A 19 7.17 4.56 -1.70
N PHE A 20 6.12 3.76 -1.87
CA PHE A 20 6.22 2.43 -2.48
C PHE A 20 6.68 2.49 -3.95
N VAL A 21 6.14 3.43 -4.73
CA VAL A 21 6.56 3.66 -6.12
C VAL A 21 8.03 4.08 -6.17
N PHE A 22 8.41 5.06 -5.36
CA PHE A 22 9.79 5.56 -5.33
C PHE A 22 10.78 4.47 -4.92
N TYR A 23 10.47 3.72 -3.86
CA TYR A 23 11.29 2.59 -3.40
C TYR A 23 11.48 1.54 -4.50
N GLY A 24 10.39 1.13 -5.16
CA GLY A 24 10.45 0.15 -6.24
C GLY A 24 11.29 0.65 -7.43
N LEU A 25 11.09 1.89 -7.87
CA LEU A 25 11.89 2.50 -8.94
C LEU A 25 13.37 2.59 -8.60
N MET A 26 13.70 3.00 -7.38
CA MET A 26 15.09 3.13 -6.92
C MET A 26 15.81 1.78 -6.92
N LEU A 27 15.17 0.72 -6.43
CA LEU A 27 15.78 -0.61 -6.43
C LEU A 27 15.93 -1.20 -7.83
N LEU A 28 14.93 -1.02 -8.69
CA LEU A 28 14.97 -1.57 -10.05
C LEU A 28 16.03 -0.91 -10.96
N GLN A 29 16.63 0.22 -10.55
CA GLN A 29 17.74 0.86 -11.27
C GLN A 29 19.11 0.24 -10.93
N VAL A 30 19.20 -0.64 -9.94
CA VAL A 30 20.47 -1.29 -9.56
C VAL A 30 20.82 -2.36 -10.62
N GLU A 31 21.99 -2.23 -11.25
CA GLU A 31 22.42 -3.10 -12.37
C GLU A 31 22.42 -4.60 -12.04
N GLN A 32 22.74 -4.96 -10.79
CA GLN A 32 22.77 -6.35 -10.34
C GLN A 32 22.00 -6.49 -9.02
N LEU A 33 20.68 -6.54 -9.13
CA LEU A 33 19.80 -6.72 -7.99
C LEU A 33 19.56 -8.21 -7.72
N PRO A 34 19.76 -8.71 -6.48
CA PRO A 34 19.44 -10.09 -6.12
C PRO A 34 17.97 -10.44 -6.43
N PRO A 35 17.65 -11.69 -6.79
CA PRO A 35 16.30 -12.07 -7.23
C PRO A 35 15.18 -11.73 -6.23
N LEU A 36 15.42 -11.95 -4.93
CA LEU A 36 14.44 -11.65 -3.89
C LEU A 36 14.16 -10.14 -3.79
N SER A 37 15.21 -9.33 -3.87
CA SER A 37 15.13 -7.87 -3.86
C SER A 37 14.43 -7.33 -5.12
N PHE A 38 14.64 -7.97 -6.27
CA PHE A 38 13.92 -7.64 -7.51
C PHE A 38 12.42 -7.91 -7.39
N ILE A 39 12.04 -9.06 -6.83
CA ILE A 39 10.63 -9.39 -6.56
C ILE A 39 10.02 -8.38 -5.59
N ALA A 40 10.70 -8.09 -4.48
CA ALA A 40 10.25 -7.11 -3.50
C ALA A 40 10.03 -5.72 -4.11
N ALA A 41 10.97 -5.24 -4.93
CA ALA A 41 10.89 -3.95 -5.61
C ALA A 41 9.71 -3.90 -6.60
N THR A 42 9.51 -4.97 -7.39
CA THR A 42 8.42 -5.07 -8.36
C THR A 42 7.06 -5.10 -7.68
N VAL A 43 6.93 -5.85 -6.58
CA VAL A 43 5.70 -5.92 -5.78
C VAL A 43 5.39 -4.57 -5.15
N ALA A 44 6.39 -3.90 -4.56
CA ALA A 44 6.22 -2.58 -3.97
C ALA A 44 5.79 -1.53 -5.01
N LEU A 45 6.46 -1.49 -6.17
CA LEU A 45 6.12 -0.59 -7.27
C LEU A 45 4.67 -0.82 -7.74
N SER A 46 4.33 -2.08 -7.99
CA SER A 46 3.01 -2.49 -8.48
C SER A 46 1.91 -2.16 -7.47
N TYR A 47 2.17 -2.39 -6.18
CA TYR A 47 1.27 -2.03 -5.10
C TYR A 47 1.02 -0.51 -5.06
N GLY A 48 2.09 0.31 -5.06
CA GLY A 48 1.96 1.76 -5.03
C GLY A 48 1.20 2.34 -6.22
N LEU A 49 1.44 1.82 -7.43
CA LEU A 49 0.69 2.23 -8.63
C LEU A 49 -0.78 1.81 -8.55
N ALA A 50 -1.04 0.57 -8.13
CA ALA A 50 -2.40 0.06 -7.98
C ALA A 50 -3.20 0.85 -6.94
N THR A 51 -2.60 1.23 -5.82
CA THR A 51 -3.29 2.03 -4.79
C THR A 51 -3.56 3.47 -5.23
N ILE A 52 -2.64 4.10 -5.97
CA ILE A 52 -2.90 5.41 -6.60
C ILE A 52 -4.08 5.31 -7.57
N TYR A 53 -4.10 4.27 -8.40
CA TYR A 53 -5.18 4.04 -9.34
C TYR A 53 -6.52 3.82 -8.62
N LEU A 54 -6.56 2.94 -7.62
CA LEU A 54 -7.78 2.65 -6.86
C LEU A 54 -8.29 3.87 -6.09
N LEU A 55 -7.39 4.68 -5.52
CA LEU A 55 -7.76 5.94 -4.86
C LEU A 55 -8.38 6.92 -5.86
N SER A 56 -7.81 7.03 -7.05
CA SER A 56 -8.39 7.85 -8.13
C SER A 56 -9.76 7.34 -8.58
N GLN A 57 -9.95 6.02 -8.69
CA GLN A 57 -11.24 5.42 -9.00
C GLN A 57 -12.27 5.66 -7.89
N ALA A 58 -11.88 5.58 -6.61
CA ALA A 58 -12.78 5.81 -5.48
C ALA A 58 -13.34 7.24 -5.44
N TRP A 59 -12.60 8.22 -5.95
CA TRP A 59 -13.08 9.60 -6.09
C TRP A 59 -14.01 9.82 -7.29
N THR A 60 -14.06 8.89 -8.25
CA THR A 60 -14.81 9.06 -9.50
C THR A 60 -15.98 8.09 -9.64
N LYS A 61 -15.99 6.98 -8.89
CA LYS A 61 -17.01 5.92 -8.98
C LYS A 61 -17.53 5.54 -7.60
N THR A 62 -18.84 5.29 -7.53
CA THR A 62 -19.58 4.76 -6.37
C THR A 62 -19.61 3.23 -6.34
N ASP A 63 -18.53 2.57 -6.78
CA ASP A 63 -18.49 1.11 -6.87
C ASP A 63 -17.96 0.49 -5.56
N THR A 64 -18.83 -0.22 -4.84
CA THR A 64 -18.48 -0.95 -3.62
C THR A 64 -17.46 -2.06 -3.86
N ASN A 65 -17.33 -2.56 -5.10
CA ASN A 65 -16.30 -3.54 -5.46
C ASN A 65 -14.88 -2.97 -5.29
N LEU A 66 -14.69 -1.64 -5.35
CA LEU A 66 -13.39 -1.01 -5.10
C LEU A 66 -12.86 -1.32 -3.70
N ILE A 67 -13.75 -1.41 -2.70
CA ILE A 67 -13.38 -1.76 -1.33
C ILE A 67 -12.88 -3.21 -1.27
N GLN A 68 -13.54 -4.13 -1.97
CA GLN A 68 -13.13 -5.54 -2.01
C GLN A 68 -11.79 -5.71 -2.73
N ILE A 69 -11.60 -5.07 -3.87
CA ILE A 69 -10.34 -5.11 -4.62
C ILE A 69 -9.20 -4.55 -3.77
N THR A 70 -9.43 -3.39 -3.12
CA THR A 70 -8.44 -2.78 -2.22
C THR A 70 -8.07 -3.72 -1.09
N LYS A 71 -9.06 -4.39 -0.49
CA LYS A 71 -8.83 -5.39 0.57
C LYS A 71 -7.92 -6.52 0.11
N TYR A 72 -8.15 -7.07 -1.07
CA TYR A 72 -7.30 -8.15 -1.60
C TYR A 72 -5.88 -7.69 -1.87
N ILE A 73 -5.68 -6.52 -2.48
CA ILE A 73 -4.35 -5.98 -2.77
C ILE A 73 -3.58 -5.67 -1.48
N VAL A 74 -4.25 -5.08 -0.49
CA VAL A 74 -3.65 -4.81 0.82
C VAL A 74 -3.24 -6.11 1.53
N VAL A 75 -4.11 -7.11 1.55
CA VAL A 75 -3.78 -8.41 2.17
C VAL A 75 -2.64 -9.09 1.42
N ALA A 76 -2.64 -9.07 0.08
CA ALA A 76 -1.55 -9.61 -0.71
C ALA A 76 -0.22 -8.91 -0.41
N MET A 77 -0.22 -7.58 -0.31
CA MET A 77 0.97 -6.81 0.06
C MET A 77 1.43 -7.11 1.49
N PHE A 78 0.50 -7.24 2.44
CA PHE A 78 0.80 -7.62 3.81
C PHE A 78 1.44 -9.03 3.90
N ILE A 79 0.95 -9.99 3.12
CA ILE A 79 1.55 -11.32 3.06
C ILE A 79 2.93 -11.24 2.39
N ALA A 80 3.05 -10.50 1.29
CA ALA A 80 4.32 -10.34 0.58
C ALA A 80 5.41 -9.76 1.49
N GLN A 81 5.12 -8.70 2.25
CA GLN A 81 6.10 -8.14 3.19
C GLN A 81 6.49 -9.15 4.28
N VAL A 82 5.56 -9.96 4.79
CA VAL A 82 5.88 -10.95 5.83
C VAL A 82 6.79 -12.01 5.24
N VAL A 83 6.41 -12.61 4.10
CA VAL A 83 7.19 -13.67 3.44
C VAL A 83 8.59 -13.18 3.04
N LEU A 84 8.71 -11.95 2.53
CA LEU A 84 10.00 -11.39 2.09
C LEU A 84 10.92 -10.99 3.25
N ASN A 85 10.40 -10.82 4.47
CA ASN A 85 11.18 -10.46 5.66
C ASN A 85 11.35 -11.61 6.66
N LEU A 86 10.70 -12.76 6.44
CA LEU A 86 10.93 -13.97 7.24
C LEU A 86 12.23 -14.65 6.79
N ASP A 87 13.36 -14.10 7.22
CA ASP A 87 14.64 -14.81 7.10
C ASP A 87 14.75 -15.89 8.20
N VAL A 88 15.26 -17.05 7.82
CA VAL A 88 15.21 -18.27 8.65
C VAL A 88 16.27 -18.20 9.74
N GLY A 89 16.02 -17.51 10.86
CA GLY A 89 16.84 -17.75 12.06
C GLY A 89 16.83 -16.75 13.21
N MET A 90 16.62 -15.46 13.00
CA MET A 90 16.58 -14.48 14.12
C MET A 90 16.06 -13.14 13.62
N ILE A 91 14.76 -12.87 13.83
CA ILE A 91 14.19 -11.56 13.51
C ILE A 91 14.64 -10.57 14.58
N SER A 92 15.36 -9.51 14.18
CA SER A 92 15.79 -8.46 15.09
C SER A 92 14.62 -7.56 15.51
N SER A 93 14.70 -6.90 16.67
CA SER A 93 13.66 -5.95 17.10
C SER A 93 13.43 -4.80 16.10
N PHE A 94 14.44 -4.47 15.28
CA PHE A 94 14.35 -3.46 14.23
C PHE A 94 13.52 -3.92 13.03
N GLU A 95 13.58 -5.20 12.66
CA GLU A 95 12.77 -5.75 11.57
C GLU A 95 11.29 -5.79 11.94
N TRP A 96 10.96 -6.10 13.19
CA TRP A 96 9.59 -6.01 13.70
C TRP A 96 9.04 -4.58 13.64
N LEU A 97 9.86 -3.59 13.97
CA LEU A 97 9.47 -2.19 13.83
C LEU A 97 9.24 -1.83 12.36
N GLY A 98 10.10 -2.29 11.44
CA GLY A 98 9.93 -2.12 10.00
C GLY A 98 8.62 -2.71 9.49
N LEU A 99 8.31 -3.95 9.88
CA LEU A 99 7.05 -4.64 9.54
C LEU A 99 5.84 -3.89 10.09
N LEU A 100 5.92 -3.37 11.31
CA LEU A 100 4.84 -2.59 11.92
C LEU A 100 4.60 -1.28 11.15
N VAL A 101 5.67 -0.56 10.79
CA VAL A 101 5.56 0.68 9.99
C VAL A 101 4.95 0.39 8.62
N LEU A 102 5.42 -0.64 7.92
CA LEU A 102 4.85 -1.02 6.62
C LEU A 102 3.38 -1.45 6.73
N SER A 103 3.02 -2.17 7.80
CA SER A 103 1.64 -2.58 8.06
C SER A 103 0.72 -1.37 8.28
N LEU A 104 1.19 -0.35 9.00
CA LEU A 104 0.46 0.90 9.18
C LEU A 104 0.29 1.64 7.85
N MET A 105 1.34 1.73 7.03
CA MET A 105 1.29 2.32 5.70
C MET A 105 0.25 1.63 4.81
N ILE A 106 0.27 0.29 4.78
CA ILE A 106 -0.71 -0.50 4.05
C ILE A 106 -2.14 -0.25 4.58
N GLY A 107 -2.29 -0.16 5.91
CA GLY A 107 -3.55 0.20 6.55
C GLY A 107 -4.08 1.57 6.13
N ILE A 108 -3.22 2.59 6.05
CA ILE A 108 -3.57 3.94 5.58
C ILE A 108 -4.21 3.87 4.18
N ASN A 109 -3.63 3.10 3.25
CA ASN A 109 -4.17 2.94 1.90
C ASN A 109 -5.56 2.31 1.89
N TRP A 110 -5.77 1.25 2.66
CA TRP A 110 -7.11 0.67 2.82
C TRP A 110 -8.09 1.71 3.36
N PHE A 111 -7.77 2.29 4.53
CA PHE A 111 -8.69 3.16 5.25
C PHE A 111 -9.06 4.38 4.41
N SER A 112 -8.11 4.95 3.68
CA SER A 112 -8.35 6.04 2.75
C SER A 112 -9.36 5.66 1.67
N ILE A 113 -9.10 4.61 0.90
CA ILE A 113 -9.97 4.21 -0.22
C ILE A 113 -11.36 3.82 0.28
N LYS A 114 -11.43 3.09 1.40
CA LYS A 114 -12.70 2.75 2.06
C LYS A 114 -13.47 4.00 2.46
N SER A 115 -12.82 4.96 3.12
CA SER A 115 -13.46 6.19 3.60
C SER A 115 -13.99 7.06 2.46
N VAL A 116 -13.24 7.16 1.36
CA VAL A 116 -13.67 7.89 0.16
C VAL A 116 -14.87 7.20 -0.50
N THR A 117 -14.83 5.88 -0.62
CA THR A 117 -15.91 5.10 -1.26
C THR A 117 -17.20 5.16 -0.43
N GLU A 118 -17.09 4.98 0.90
CA GLU A 118 -18.25 5.07 1.80
C GLU A 118 -18.85 6.48 1.85
N TYR A 119 -18.03 7.53 1.74
CA TYR A 119 -18.52 8.91 1.68
C TYR A 119 -19.39 9.16 0.45
N HIS A 120 -19.00 8.66 -0.73
CA HIS A 120 -19.80 8.81 -1.94
C HIS A 120 -21.06 7.95 -1.94
N ASN A 121 -21.05 6.79 -1.28
CA ASN A 121 -22.22 5.91 -1.19
C ASN A 121 -23.27 6.38 -0.15
N GLN A 122 -22.89 7.30 0.74
CA GLN A 122 -23.80 7.93 1.70
C GLN A 122 -24.37 9.27 1.20
N ALA A 123 -23.81 9.81 0.12
CA ALA A 123 -24.24 11.06 -0.53
C ALA A 123 -25.29 10.77 -1.61
#